data_AF-A0A1I2GAJ5-F1
#
_entry.id   AF-A0A1I2GAJ5-F1
#
_cell.length_a   1.000
_cell.length_b   1.000
_cell.length_c   1.000
_cell.angle_alpha   90.00
_cell.angle_beta   90.00
_cell.angle_gamma   90.00
#
_symmetry.space_group_name_H-M   'P 1'
#
loop_
_entity.id
_entity.type
_entity.pdbx_description
1 polymer ?
#
loop_
_entity_poly.entity_id
_entity_poly.type
_entity_poly.pdbx_seq_one_letter_code
_entity_poly.pdbx_strand_id
1 'polypeptide(L)'
;MVHIFPAPDRRQHGVRTVLSTLILALVLGSLGGCASVPPPDGSMNQAQMQLQYARDAGAADYAPVDLDFAQNKFQQAQAAMASRKYEDAAALAEEAQADAELARAKARLGAARAQIQRKTQANRELREQIEQNLNAQEEAAQQAAQQQQRQMQEQQQGLPAQEQTQDMPAPSSSVLQPLPQDGGFQTLPQQQPQPQTNDQGGHP
;
A
#
# COMPACT_ATOMS: atom_id res chain seq x y z
N MET A 1 -109.28 15.75 7.75
CA MET A 1 -108.08 15.53 6.90
C MET A 1 -107.05 16.56 7.35
N VAL A 2 -106.24 16.18 8.34
CA VAL A 2 -105.39 17.10 9.10
C VAL A 2 -103.99 17.12 8.49
N HIS A 3 -103.51 18.33 8.19
CA HIS A 3 -102.16 18.65 7.77
C HIS A 3 -101.13 18.29 8.85
N ILE A 4 -99.88 18.14 8.43
CA ILE A 4 -98.62 18.64 9.05
C ILE A 4 -97.52 17.58 8.95
N PHE A 5 -96.61 17.81 8.01
CA PHE A 5 -95.24 17.28 8.03
C PHE A 5 -94.35 18.34 8.70
N PRO A 6 -93.61 18.04 9.79
CA PRO A 6 -92.58 18.94 10.29
C PRO A 6 -91.23 18.71 9.58
N ALA A 7 -90.54 19.82 9.32
CA ALA A 7 -89.19 19.91 8.76
C ALA A 7 -88.10 19.54 9.79
N PRO A 8 -86.88 19.17 9.35
CA PRO A 8 -85.81 18.71 10.24
C PRO A 8 -85.16 19.85 11.03
N ASP A 9 -84.75 19.49 12.26
CA ASP A 9 -84.28 20.40 13.28
C ASP A 9 -82.79 20.77 13.16
N ARG A 10 -82.53 22.00 13.57
CA ARG A 10 -81.36 22.85 13.37
C ARG A 10 -80.34 22.62 14.48
N ARG A 11 -79.44 21.64 14.32
CA ARG A 11 -78.36 21.35 15.30
C ARG A 11 -76.97 21.11 14.70
N GLN A 12 -76.53 21.95 13.77
CA GLN A 12 -75.19 21.81 13.15
C GLN A 12 -74.19 22.93 13.47
N HIS A 13 -74.61 24.00 14.18
CA HIS A 13 -73.73 25.16 14.36
C HIS A 13 -72.75 25.02 15.54
N GLY A 14 -73.14 24.40 16.66
CA GLY A 14 -72.25 24.29 17.84
C GLY A 14 -71.07 23.33 17.67
N VAL A 15 -71.25 22.23 16.92
CA VAL A 15 -70.20 21.21 16.71
C VAL A 15 -69.12 21.72 15.75
N ARG A 16 -69.50 22.55 14.76
CA ARG A 16 -68.57 23.08 13.74
C ARG A 16 -67.61 24.11 14.32
N THR A 17 -68.05 24.91 15.30
CA THR A 17 -67.20 25.95 15.92
C THR A 17 -66.15 25.34 16.84
N VAL A 18 -66.51 24.30 17.63
CA VAL A 18 -65.59 23.64 18.56
C VAL A 18 -64.53 22.81 17.83
N LEU A 19 -64.89 22.14 16.72
CA LEU A 19 -63.91 21.43 15.88
C LEU A 19 -62.91 22.41 15.23
N SER A 20 -63.38 23.58 14.79
CA SER A 20 -62.53 24.54 14.09
C SER A 20 -61.50 25.21 15.02
N THR A 21 -61.84 25.44 16.29
CA THR A 21 -60.89 25.97 17.28
C THR A 21 -59.84 24.92 17.69
N LEU A 22 -60.21 23.63 17.72
CA LEU A 22 -59.28 22.54 18.02
C LEU A 22 -58.25 22.33 16.91
N ILE A 23 -58.66 22.41 15.63
CA ILE A 23 -57.73 22.26 14.49
C ILE A 23 -56.76 23.45 14.43
N LEU A 24 -57.24 24.68 14.69
CA LEU A 24 -56.38 25.87 14.70
C LEU A 24 -55.34 25.82 15.82
N ALA A 25 -55.71 25.33 17.02
CA ALA A 25 -54.77 25.12 18.12
C ALA A 25 -53.73 24.01 17.83
N LEU A 26 -54.12 22.94 17.11
CA LEU A 26 -53.23 21.86 16.72
C LEU A 26 -52.21 22.29 15.64
N VAL A 27 -52.63 23.15 14.71
CA VAL A 27 -51.76 23.72 13.66
C VAL A 27 -50.83 24.80 14.21
N LEU A 28 -51.27 25.61 15.18
CA LEU A 28 -50.39 26.58 15.85
C LEU A 28 -49.40 25.90 16.82
N GLY A 29 -49.73 24.73 17.35
CA GLY A 29 -48.85 23.93 18.21
C GLY A 29 -47.73 23.18 17.45
N SER A 30 -47.90 22.90 16.17
CA SER A 30 -46.87 22.21 15.36
C SER A 30 -45.76 23.13 14.83
N LEU A 31 -45.93 24.46 14.91
CA LEU A 31 -44.91 25.43 14.49
C LEU A 31 -44.03 25.96 15.65
N GLY A 32 -44.36 25.64 16.91
CA GLY A 32 -43.71 26.21 18.10
C GLY A 32 -42.92 25.22 18.96
N GLY A 33 -42.61 24.04 18.44
CA GLY A 33 -42.15 22.89 19.22
C GLY A 33 -40.74 22.38 18.94
N CYS A 34 -39.75 23.21 18.59
CA CYS A 34 -38.36 22.83 18.86
C CYS A 34 -38.11 23.02 20.36
N ALA A 35 -38.56 22.05 21.17
CA ALA A 35 -38.16 21.93 22.56
C ALA A 35 -36.64 21.72 22.59
N SER A 36 -35.89 22.80 22.80
CA SER A 36 -34.43 22.87 22.98
C SER A 36 -33.63 21.75 22.31
N VAL A 37 -33.10 22.00 21.11
CA VAL A 37 -32.13 21.08 20.48
C VAL A 37 -30.98 20.87 21.47
N PRO A 38 -30.73 19.62 21.94
CA PRO A 38 -29.64 19.37 22.85
C PRO A 38 -28.29 19.57 22.15
N PRO A 39 -27.21 19.86 22.90
CA PRO A 39 -25.87 19.93 22.33
C PRO A 39 -25.49 18.65 21.56
N PRO A 40 -24.98 18.75 20.32
CA PRO A 40 -24.69 17.60 19.46
C PRO A 40 -23.32 16.96 19.75
N ASP A 41 -23.02 16.65 21.00
CA ASP A 41 -21.71 16.15 21.45
C ASP A 41 -21.24 14.89 20.71
N GLY A 42 -22.18 14.01 20.33
CA GLY A 42 -21.89 12.81 19.55
C GLY A 42 -21.29 13.10 18.17
N SER A 43 -21.84 14.08 17.45
CA SER A 43 -21.32 14.49 16.13
C SER A 43 -19.96 15.17 16.26
N MET A 44 -19.79 16.03 17.27
CA MET A 44 -18.53 16.73 17.56
C MET A 44 -17.41 15.73 17.85
N ASN A 45 -17.68 14.71 18.68
CA ASN A 45 -16.70 13.70 19.01
C ASN A 45 -16.34 12.81 17.80
N GLN A 46 -17.33 12.45 16.96
CA GLN A 46 -17.07 11.69 15.73
C GLN A 46 -16.20 12.47 14.75
N ALA A 47 -16.49 13.74 14.52
CA ALA A 47 -15.70 14.61 13.66
C ALA A 47 -14.25 14.76 14.18
N GLN A 48 -14.08 14.97 15.50
CA GLN A 48 -12.76 15.05 16.12
C GLN A 48 -11.95 13.76 15.97
N MET A 49 -12.60 12.61 16.16
CA MET A 49 -11.98 11.30 15.98
C MET A 49 -11.55 11.08 14.52
N GLN A 50 -12.40 11.39 13.54
CA GLN A 50 -12.04 11.24 12.13
C GLN A 50 -10.90 12.18 11.71
N LEU A 51 -10.87 13.41 12.25
CA LEU A 51 -9.74 14.31 12.07
C LEU A 51 -8.43 13.70 12.57
N GLN A 52 -8.44 13.01 13.72
CA GLN A 52 -7.25 12.28 14.18
C GLN A 52 -6.89 11.13 13.24
N TYR A 53 -7.87 10.31 12.83
CA TYR A 53 -7.59 9.23 11.90
C TYR A 53 -7.06 9.70 10.54
N ALA A 54 -7.46 10.88 10.07
CA ALA A 54 -6.90 11.51 8.89
C ALA A 54 -5.44 11.93 9.11
N ARG A 55 -5.14 12.58 10.25
CA ARG A 55 -3.77 12.97 10.62
C ARG A 55 -2.86 11.76 10.76
N ASP A 56 -3.30 10.73 11.47
CA ASP A 56 -2.54 9.48 11.67
C ASP A 56 -2.29 8.75 10.35
N ALA A 57 -3.21 8.88 9.37
CA ALA A 57 -3.02 8.34 8.03
C ALA A 57 -2.04 9.17 7.16
N GLY A 58 -1.47 10.25 7.67
CA GLY A 58 -0.55 11.13 6.95
C GLY A 58 -1.26 12.09 5.99
N ALA A 59 -2.49 12.49 6.28
CA ALA A 59 -3.24 13.40 5.39
C ALA A 59 -2.56 14.76 5.21
N ALA A 60 -1.72 15.21 6.15
CA ALA A 60 -0.92 16.43 5.97
C ALA A 60 0.02 16.36 4.76
N ASP A 61 0.56 15.17 4.46
CA ASP A 61 1.51 14.98 3.36
C ASP A 61 0.81 14.65 2.04
N TYR A 62 -0.25 13.84 2.12
CA TYR A 62 -0.87 13.22 0.94
C TYR A 62 -2.24 13.82 0.55
N ALA A 63 -2.90 14.55 1.46
CA ALA A 63 -4.21 15.17 1.25
C ALA A 63 -4.39 16.48 2.05
N PRO A 64 -3.45 17.44 1.98
CA PRO A 64 -3.44 18.61 2.87
C PRO A 64 -4.68 19.50 2.72
N VAL A 65 -5.17 19.65 1.49
CA VAL A 65 -6.34 20.50 1.18
C VAL A 65 -7.61 19.93 1.82
N ASP A 66 -7.87 18.63 1.69
CA ASP A 66 -9.04 17.99 2.29
C ASP A 66 -8.96 17.99 3.83
N LEU A 67 -7.76 17.79 4.37
CA LEU A 67 -7.53 17.87 5.82
C LEU A 67 -7.80 19.30 6.34
N ASP A 68 -7.39 20.33 5.61
CA ASP A 68 -7.63 21.72 5.98
C ASP A 68 -9.13 22.07 5.93
N PHE A 69 -9.86 21.62 4.91
CA PHE A 69 -11.31 21.78 4.86
C PHE A 69 -12.01 21.15 6.07
N ALA A 70 -11.65 19.92 6.43
CA ALA A 70 -12.19 19.25 7.60
C ALA A 70 -11.90 20.04 8.90
N GLN A 71 -10.68 20.55 9.05
CA GLN A 71 -10.28 21.34 10.23
C GLN A 71 -11.04 22.66 10.31
N ASN A 72 -11.14 23.38 9.20
CA ASN A 72 -11.84 24.66 9.13
C ASN A 72 -13.33 24.51 9.43
N LYS A 73 -13.99 23.45 8.93
CA LYS A 73 -15.39 23.17 9.27
C LYS A 73 -15.57 22.75 10.72
N PHE A 74 -14.66 21.94 11.26
CA PHE A 74 -14.70 21.59 12.68
C PHE A 74 -14.48 22.80 13.60
N GLN A 75 -13.66 23.78 13.19
CA GLN A 75 -13.53 25.05 13.90
C GLN A 75 -14.82 25.88 13.85
N GLN A 76 -15.50 25.90 12.71
CA GLN A 76 -16.81 26.54 12.59
C GLN A 76 -17.87 25.83 13.45
N ALA A 77 -17.87 24.51 13.50
CA ALA A 77 -18.71 23.72 14.42
C ALA A 77 -18.39 24.08 15.89
N GLN A 78 -17.09 24.19 16.20
CA GLN A 78 -16.48 24.87 17.37
C GLN A 78 -17.26 26.11 17.82
N ALA A 79 -17.28 27.09 16.91
CA ALA A 79 -17.87 28.40 17.13
C ALA A 79 -19.40 28.36 17.23
N ALA A 80 -20.06 27.51 16.44
CA ALA A 80 -21.51 27.31 16.48
C ALA A 80 -21.95 26.70 17.83
N MET A 81 -21.21 25.70 18.33
CA MET A 81 -21.40 25.13 19.68
C MET A 81 -21.30 26.20 20.76
N ALA A 82 -20.24 27.02 20.73
CA ALA A 82 -20.04 28.11 21.68
C ALA A 82 -21.16 29.17 21.62
N SER A 83 -21.73 29.38 20.43
CA SER A 83 -22.86 30.27 20.19
C SER A 83 -24.23 29.64 20.47
N ARG A 84 -24.26 28.38 20.95
CA ARG A 84 -25.49 27.58 21.19
C ARG A 84 -26.34 27.36 19.93
N LYS A 85 -25.74 27.44 18.74
CA LYS A 85 -26.35 27.11 17.46
C LYS A 85 -26.16 25.62 17.17
N TYR A 86 -26.90 24.80 17.89
CA TYR A 86 -26.66 23.35 17.93
C TYR A 86 -26.95 22.62 16.62
N GLU A 87 -27.94 23.09 15.85
CA GLU A 87 -28.23 22.52 14.52
C GLU A 87 -27.07 22.81 13.54
N ASP A 88 -26.62 24.07 13.48
CA ASP A 88 -25.47 24.47 12.65
C ASP A 88 -24.21 23.70 13.07
N ALA A 89 -23.98 23.54 14.38
CA ALA A 89 -22.85 22.79 14.91
C ALA A 89 -22.88 21.32 14.47
N ALA A 90 -24.05 20.67 14.52
CA ALA A 90 -24.21 19.30 14.09
C ALA A 90 -23.91 19.14 12.59
N ALA A 91 -24.50 20.01 11.75
CA ALA A 91 -24.28 19.98 10.31
C ALA A 91 -22.79 20.20 9.95
N LEU A 92 -22.15 21.21 10.55
CA LEU A 92 -20.74 21.49 10.32
C LEU A 92 -19.82 20.36 10.82
N ALA A 93 -20.18 19.70 11.93
CA ALA A 93 -19.42 18.56 12.44
C ALA A 93 -19.55 17.34 11.52
N GLU A 94 -20.74 17.04 11.02
CA GLU A 94 -20.96 15.95 10.04
C GLU A 94 -20.21 16.21 8.73
N GLU A 95 -20.22 17.45 8.23
CA GLU A 95 -19.42 17.82 7.06
C GLU A 95 -17.92 17.68 7.32
N ALA A 96 -17.43 18.15 8.49
CA ALA A 96 -16.03 17.99 8.88
C ALA A 96 -15.63 16.51 9.00
N GLN A 97 -16.54 15.66 9.49
CA GLN A 97 -16.35 14.21 9.55
C GLN A 97 -16.17 13.63 8.15
N ALA A 98 -17.06 13.95 7.21
CA ALA A 98 -16.99 13.48 5.83
C ALA A 98 -15.72 13.94 5.11
N ASP A 99 -15.33 15.21 5.29
CA ASP A 99 -14.09 15.76 4.73
C ASP A 99 -12.85 15.08 5.34
N ALA A 100 -12.86 14.77 6.64
CA ALA A 100 -11.78 14.04 7.30
C ALA A 100 -11.66 12.59 6.80
N GLU A 101 -12.79 11.91 6.58
CA GLU A 101 -12.81 10.56 5.99
C GLU A 101 -12.26 10.57 4.55
N LEU A 102 -12.63 11.57 3.76
CA LEU A 102 -12.08 11.79 2.42
C LEU A 102 -10.56 12.01 2.46
N ALA A 103 -10.10 12.90 3.34
CA ALA A 103 -8.67 13.18 3.54
C ALA A 103 -7.91 11.91 3.94
N ARG A 104 -8.45 11.12 4.87
CA ARG A 104 -7.88 9.83 5.30
C ARG A 104 -7.78 8.83 4.13
N ALA A 105 -8.85 8.71 3.32
CA ALA A 105 -8.87 7.80 2.19
C ALA A 105 -7.83 8.19 1.13
N LYS A 106 -7.75 9.48 0.79
CA LYS A 106 -6.73 10.03 -0.11
C LYS A 106 -5.32 9.84 0.44
N ALA A 107 -5.14 10.01 1.75
CA ALA A 107 -3.85 9.83 2.39
C ALA A 107 -3.34 8.39 2.27
N ARG A 108 -4.21 7.42 2.58
CA ARG A 108 -3.92 5.99 2.39
C ARG A 108 -3.58 5.65 0.95
N LEU A 109 -4.32 6.22 0.00
CA LEU A 109 -4.04 6.04 -1.44
C LEU A 109 -2.67 6.62 -1.83
N GLY A 110 -2.35 7.83 -1.38
CA GLY A 110 -1.06 8.48 -1.60
C GLY A 110 0.10 7.65 -1.04
N ALA A 111 -0.02 7.22 0.22
CA ALA A 111 0.97 6.37 0.88
C ALA A 111 1.15 5.02 0.14
N ALA A 112 0.06 4.38 -0.29
CA ALA A 112 0.13 3.14 -1.06
C ALA A 112 0.83 3.33 -2.41
N ARG A 113 0.54 4.42 -3.13
CA ARG A 113 1.23 4.75 -4.39
C ARG A 113 2.73 4.97 -4.17
N ALA A 114 3.10 5.69 -3.11
CA ALA A 114 4.50 5.91 -2.76
C ALA A 114 5.21 4.58 -2.41
N GLN A 115 4.54 3.66 -1.70
CA GLN A 115 5.08 2.33 -1.44
C GLN A 115 5.27 1.51 -2.72
N ILE A 116 4.32 1.55 -3.66
CA ILE A 116 4.44 0.88 -4.96
C ILE A 116 5.64 1.42 -5.71
N GLN A 117 5.79 2.74 -5.81
CA GLN A 117 6.93 3.37 -6.49
C GLN A 117 8.27 2.93 -5.90
N ARG A 118 8.41 2.94 -4.57
CA ARG A 118 9.63 2.46 -3.89
C ARG A 118 9.93 1.01 -4.21
N LYS A 119 8.92 0.12 -4.18
CA LYS A 119 9.10 -1.30 -4.51
C LYS A 119 9.45 -1.50 -5.98
N THR A 120 8.83 -0.75 -6.90
CA THR A 120 9.15 -0.82 -8.33
C THR A 120 10.58 -0.36 -8.59
N GLN A 121 11.03 0.69 -7.93
CA GLN A 121 12.41 1.17 -8.03
C GLN A 121 13.40 0.13 -7.49
N ALA A 122 13.17 -0.41 -6.29
CA ALA A 122 14.02 -1.46 -5.73
C ALA A 122 14.09 -2.72 -6.63
N ASN A 123 12.97 -3.12 -7.24
CA ASN A 123 12.96 -4.21 -8.21
C ASN A 123 13.77 -3.89 -9.48
N ARG A 124 13.74 -2.65 -9.95
CA ARG A 124 14.52 -2.21 -11.11
C ARG A 124 16.01 -2.25 -10.78
N GLU A 125 16.41 -1.67 -9.66
CA GLU A 125 17.79 -1.66 -9.20
C GLU A 125 18.34 -3.08 -9.05
N LEU A 126 17.54 -4.01 -8.50
CA LEU A 126 17.94 -5.42 -8.40
C LEU A 126 18.14 -6.07 -9.79
N ARG A 127 17.27 -5.77 -10.76
CA ARG A 127 17.41 -6.29 -12.13
C ARG A 127 18.66 -5.75 -12.82
N GLU A 128 18.93 -4.46 -12.66
CA GLU A 128 20.14 -3.82 -13.19
C GLU A 128 21.40 -4.42 -12.55
N GLN A 129 21.38 -4.69 -11.24
CA GLN A 129 22.51 -5.35 -10.57
C GLN A 129 22.72 -6.79 -11.07
N ILE A 130 21.65 -7.55 -11.33
CA ILE A 130 21.78 -8.89 -11.91
C ILE A 130 22.41 -8.80 -13.30
N GLU A 131 21.92 -7.91 -14.16
CA GLU A 131 22.47 -7.72 -15.51
C GLU A 131 23.94 -7.30 -15.47
N GLN A 132 24.31 -6.34 -14.61
CA GLN A 132 25.69 -5.92 -14.42
C GLN A 132 26.60 -7.06 -13.95
N ASN A 133 26.14 -7.88 -13.00
CA ASN A 133 26.91 -9.03 -12.52
C ASN A 133 27.09 -10.10 -13.59
N LEU A 134 26.08 -10.32 -14.44
CA LEU A 134 26.18 -11.25 -15.57
C LEU A 134 27.19 -10.74 -16.61
N ASN A 135 27.07 -9.47 -17.01
CA ASN A 135 28.00 -8.86 -17.96
C ASN A 135 29.45 -8.85 -17.42
N ALA A 136 29.65 -8.54 -16.14
CA ALA A 136 30.96 -8.58 -15.51
C ALA A 136 31.55 -10.00 -15.46
N GLN A 137 30.72 -11.03 -15.25
CA GLN A 137 31.15 -12.43 -15.33
C GLN A 137 31.55 -12.81 -16.75
N GLU A 138 30.79 -12.37 -17.76
CA GLU A 138 31.11 -12.57 -19.18
C GLU A 138 32.43 -11.88 -19.57
N GLU A 139 32.64 -10.64 -19.16
CA GLU A 139 33.87 -9.89 -19.39
C GLU A 139 35.08 -10.55 -18.70
N ALA A 140 34.93 -10.99 -17.45
CA ALA A 140 35.98 -11.71 -16.74
C ALA A 140 36.35 -13.03 -17.43
N ALA A 141 35.36 -13.78 -17.94
CA ALA A 141 35.60 -15.00 -18.70
C ALA A 141 36.33 -14.73 -20.03
N GLN A 142 35.95 -13.68 -20.75
CA GLN A 142 36.62 -13.26 -21.99
C GLN A 142 38.07 -12.83 -21.75
N GLN A 143 38.32 -12.08 -20.68
CA GLN A 143 39.67 -11.65 -20.30
C GLN A 143 40.56 -12.85 -19.94
N ALA A 144 40.04 -13.82 -19.19
CA ALA A 144 40.77 -15.04 -18.86
C ALA A 144 41.15 -15.85 -20.12
N ALA A 145 40.23 -15.96 -21.09
CA ALA A 145 40.50 -16.63 -22.36
C ALA A 145 41.59 -15.93 -23.19
N GLN A 146 41.57 -14.58 -23.27
CA GLN A 146 42.62 -13.81 -23.96
C GLN A 146 44.00 -13.97 -23.31
N GLN A 147 44.06 -14.01 -21.98
CA GLN A 147 45.32 -14.24 -21.26
C GLN A 147 45.91 -15.63 -21.57
N GLN A 148 45.09 -16.68 -21.59
CA GLN A 148 45.53 -18.01 -22.01
C GLN A 148 46.05 -18.02 -23.45
N GLN A 149 45.39 -17.32 -24.38
CA GLN A 149 45.87 -17.22 -25.76
C GLN A 149 47.24 -16.54 -25.86
N ARG A 150 47.49 -15.47 -25.10
CA ARG A 150 48.81 -14.84 -25.05
C ARG A 150 49.88 -15.78 -24.50
N GLN A 151 49.59 -16.47 -23.39
CA GLN A 151 50.52 -17.45 -22.82
C GLN A 151 50.86 -18.58 -23.80
N MET A 152 49.86 -19.06 -24.57
CA MET A 152 50.10 -20.07 -25.61
C MET A 152 50.96 -19.52 -26.76
N GLN A 153 50.77 -18.26 -27.17
CA GLN A 153 51.63 -17.62 -28.18
C GLN A 153 53.07 -17.43 -27.66
N GLU A 154 53.25 -17.05 -26.40
CA GLU A 154 54.56 -16.91 -25.76
C GLU A 154 55.29 -18.26 -25.63
N GLN A 155 54.59 -19.35 -25.28
CA GLN A 155 55.15 -20.70 -25.29
C GLN A 155 55.56 -21.15 -26.71
N GLN A 156 54.77 -20.80 -27.73
CA GLN A 156 55.11 -21.10 -29.13
C GLN A 156 56.31 -20.30 -29.64
N GLN A 157 56.51 -19.07 -29.16
CA GLN A 157 57.66 -18.23 -29.52
C GLN A 157 58.93 -18.54 -28.70
N GLY A 158 58.79 -19.13 -27.50
CA GLY A 158 59.89 -19.49 -26.62
C GLY A 158 60.52 -20.86 -26.88
N LEU A 159 59.93 -21.69 -27.76
CA LEU A 159 60.59 -22.92 -28.23
C LEU A 159 61.77 -22.50 -29.12
N PRO A 160 63.03 -22.84 -28.76
CA PRO A 160 64.14 -22.61 -29.68
C PRO A 160 63.81 -23.34 -30.97
N ALA A 161 64.05 -22.68 -32.12
CA ALA A 161 63.84 -23.26 -33.44
C ALA A 161 64.36 -24.69 -33.42
N GLN A 162 63.45 -25.67 -33.51
CA GLN A 162 63.86 -27.06 -33.65
C GLN A 162 64.67 -27.12 -34.94
N GLU A 163 65.99 -27.25 -34.80
CA GLU A 163 66.85 -27.74 -35.86
C GLU A 163 66.14 -28.96 -36.44
N GLN A 164 65.78 -28.85 -37.72
CA GLN A 164 65.21 -29.93 -38.51
C GLN A 164 66.16 -31.12 -38.38
N THR A 165 65.82 -32.08 -37.52
CA THR A 165 66.54 -33.34 -37.42
C THR A 165 66.28 -34.10 -38.72
N GLN A 166 67.22 -33.93 -39.65
CA GLN A 166 67.42 -34.76 -40.84
C GLN A 166 67.32 -36.24 -40.45
N ASP A 167 66.60 -37.00 -41.28
CA ASP A 167 66.47 -38.46 -41.27
C ASP A 167 67.61 -39.22 -40.57
N MET A 168 67.27 -39.92 -39.49
CA MET A 168 67.99 -41.14 -39.09
C MET A 168 67.00 -42.28 -38.93
N PRO A 169 67.31 -43.49 -39.45
CA PRO A 169 66.45 -44.65 -39.31
C PRO A 169 66.38 -45.09 -37.85
N ALA A 170 65.19 -45.55 -37.43
CA ALA A 170 64.93 -46.05 -36.09
C ALA A 170 65.90 -47.18 -35.70
N PRO A 171 66.49 -47.18 -34.50
CA PRO A 171 67.03 -48.41 -33.95
C PRO A 171 65.86 -49.33 -33.58
N SER A 172 65.90 -50.54 -34.12
CA SER A 172 65.05 -51.63 -33.65
C SER A 172 65.26 -51.88 -32.16
N SER A 173 64.17 -52.29 -31.50
CA SER A 173 64.10 -52.97 -30.20
C SER A 173 64.47 -52.17 -28.93
N SER A 174 63.46 -51.92 -28.10
CA SER A 174 63.60 -52.05 -26.65
C SER A 174 62.30 -52.56 -26.03
N VAL A 175 62.51 -53.65 -25.28
CA VAL A 175 61.56 -54.60 -24.71
C VAL A 175 60.82 -53.98 -23.52
N LEU A 176 59.61 -54.51 -23.26
CA LEU A 176 58.82 -54.31 -22.04
C LEU A 176 59.68 -54.22 -20.75
N GLN A 177 59.48 -53.15 -19.99
CA GLN A 177 59.96 -53.03 -18.60
C GLN A 177 58.75 -52.96 -17.65
N PRO A 178 58.69 -53.81 -16.60
CA PRO A 178 57.52 -53.94 -15.71
C PRO A 178 57.41 -52.83 -14.65
N LEU A 179 56.18 -52.61 -14.19
CA LEU A 179 55.79 -51.64 -13.16
C LEU A 179 56.54 -51.83 -11.83
N PRO A 180 56.91 -50.73 -11.14
CA PRO A 180 57.01 -50.71 -9.69
C PRO A 180 55.62 -50.37 -9.09
N GLN A 181 55.03 -51.34 -8.40
CA GLN A 181 54.11 -51.02 -7.31
C GLN A 181 54.96 -50.61 -6.11
N ASP A 182 54.78 -49.40 -5.59
CA ASP A 182 54.78 -49.18 -4.14
C ASP A 182 54.46 -47.72 -3.79
N GLY A 183 53.47 -47.57 -2.90
CA GLY A 183 53.52 -46.57 -1.82
C GLY A 183 52.80 -45.23 -2.01
N GLY A 184 51.61 -45.13 -1.41
CA GLY A 184 51.31 -43.97 -0.55
C GLY A 184 50.15 -43.05 -0.94
N PHE A 185 49.04 -43.25 -0.22
CA PHE A 185 47.97 -42.33 0.14
C PHE A 185 48.22 -40.81 -0.04
N GLN A 186 47.30 -40.11 -0.70
CA GLN A 186 46.87 -38.79 -0.24
C GLN A 186 45.35 -38.63 -0.42
N THR A 187 44.71 -38.40 0.72
CA THR A 187 43.28 -38.25 0.97
C THR A 187 42.71 -37.00 0.33
N LEU A 188 41.59 -37.13 -0.39
CA LEU A 188 40.71 -36.02 -0.75
C LEU A 188 39.85 -35.62 0.47
N PRO A 189 39.71 -34.32 0.76
CA PRO A 189 38.51 -33.83 1.42
C PRO A 189 37.78 -32.76 0.58
N GLN A 190 36.45 -32.91 0.56
CA GLN A 190 35.42 -31.86 0.39
C GLN A 190 35.30 -31.24 -1.03
N GLN A 191 34.12 -30.95 -1.59
CA GLN A 191 32.92 -30.44 -0.95
C GLN A 191 31.72 -30.62 -1.89
N GLN A 192 30.61 -31.14 -1.36
CA GLN A 192 29.35 -31.33 -2.08
C GLN A 192 28.33 -30.33 -1.50
N PRO A 193 27.74 -29.40 -2.26
CA PRO A 193 26.67 -28.56 -1.73
C PRO A 193 25.36 -29.38 -1.70
N GLN A 194 24.88 -29.73 -0.51
CA GLN A 194 23.49 -30.10 -0.32
C GLN A 194 22.61 -28.84 -0.27
N PRO A 195 21.40 -28.85 -0.87
CA PRO A 195 20.41 -27.81 -0.66
C PRO A 195 19.75 -27.98 0.72
N GLN A 196 19.91 -26.99 1.60
CA GLN A 196 19.14 -26.90 2.83
C GLN A 196 17.79 -26.22 2.55
N THR A 197 16.71 -27.01 2.59
CA THR A 197 15.36 -26.51 2.77
C THR A 197 15.08 -26.44 4.27
N ASN A 198 15.33 -25.28 4.88
CA ASN A 198 14.80 -24.97 6.21
C ASN A 198 13.67 -23.94 6.05
N ASP A 199 12.47 -24.48 5.90
CA ASP A 199 11.21 -23.78 6.10
C ASP A 199 10.78 -24.04 7.55
N GLN A 200 11.14 -23.12 8.45
CA GLN A 200 10.47 -22.98 9.74
C GLN A 200 10.80 -21.61 10.35
N GLY A 201 9.92 -20.66 10.05
CA GLY A 201 9.92 -19.32 10.61
C GLY A 201 8.49 -18.84 10.76
N GLY A 202 7.73 -19.50 11.64
CA GLY A 202 6.50 -18.94 12.19
C GLY A 202 6.85 -17.70 13.02
N HIS A 203 6.13 -16.62 12.79
CA HIS A 203 6.07 -15.47 13.70
C HIS A 203 4.60 -15.17 14.03
N PRO A 204 4.31 -14.71 15.26
CA PRO A 204 2.99 -14.27 15.68
C PRO A 204 2.51 -12.99 14.99
#